data_AF-A0A3C0ZVT9-F1
#
_entry.id   AF-A0A3C0ZVT9-F1
#
_cell.length_a   1.000
_cell.length_b   1.000
_cell.length_c   1.000
_cell.angle_alpha   90.00
_cell.angle_beta   90.00
_cell.angle_gamma   90.00
#
_symmetry.space_group_name_H-M   'P 1'
#
loop_
_entity.id
_entity.type
_entity.pdbx_description
1 polymer ?
#
loop_
_entity_poly.entity_id
_entity_poly.type
_entity_poly.pdbx_seq_one_letter_code
_entity_poly.pdbx_strand_id
1 'polypeptide(L)'
;MNSVRGSRFIRVIGIKKMADVKTYISAAYIPTAEDFVPVSIDSMSRASVREAASPKAEVLKRFISQKSAVAGAAFLTLLILLALIGPYISGHRFDDQNLGHTNLAPRVPVLSSLGILDGSEKMFKTGGTEVVNRYEEQGITDVYYLFGTDSLGRDMFARTFMGLRISLLIAFIATTINLIIGMNYGIISGYFGEMTDILMQRTIDVIGSIPTLVVVTLLMIVL
;
A
#
# COMPACT_ATOMS: atom_id res chain seq x y z
N MET A 1 8.96 27.88 -55.58
CA MET A 1 10.41 27.81 -55.29
C MET A 1 10.62 28.25 -53.84
N ASN A 2 11.10 27.31 -53.00
CA ASN A 2 11.69 27.42 -51.64
C ASN A 2 10.95 28.26 -50.56
N SER A 3 10.31 27.67 -49.54
CA SER A 3 10.81 26.82 -48.43
C SER A 3 11.91 27.48 -47.59
N VAL A 4 11.57 27.97 -46.40
CA VAL A 4 12.45 27.89 -45.22
C VAL A 4 11.61 27.65 -43.95
N ARG A 5 11.77 26.44 -43.41
CA ARG A 5 11.41 26.02 -42.06
C ARG A 5 12.18 26.86 -41.03
N GLY A 6 11.49 27.58 -40.15
CA GLY A 6 12.06 28.16 -38.94
C GLY A 6 11.96 27.17 -37.77
N SER A 7 13.09 26.64 -37.34
CA SER A 7 13.25 25.63 -36.30
C SER A 7 12.78 26.09 -34.92
N ARG A 8 12.03 25.22 -34.22
CA ARG A 8 11.70 25.35 -32.79
C ARG A 8 12.98 25.24 -31.97
N PHE A 9 13.43 26.34 -31.35
CA PHE A 9 14.47 26.31 -30.33
C PHE A 9 13.82 26.26 -28.94
N ILE A 10 13.85 25.09 -28.32
CA ILE A 10 13.52 24.92 -26.90
C ILE A 10 14.74 25.43 -26.11
N ARG A 11 14.62 26.58 -25.43
CA ARG A 11 15.62 27.08 -24.48
C ARG A 11 15.51 26.30 -23.16
N VAL A 12 16.54 25.55 -22.80
CA VAL A 12 16.68 24.94 -21.47
C VAL A 12 17.40 25.94 -20.56
N ILE A 13 16.71 26.40 -19.51
CA ILE A 13 17.26 27.29 -18.49
C ILE A 13 18.14 26.45 -17.54
N GLY A 14 19.44 26.75 -17.47
CA GLY A 14 20.38 26.14 -16.53
C GLY A 14 20.16 26.65 -15.10
N ILE A 15 19.82 25.77 -14.17
CA ILE A 15 19.61 26.10 -12.76
C ILE A 15 20.96 26.20 -12.05
N LYS A 16 21.40 27.41 -11.69
CA LYS A 16 22.53 27.63 -10.75
C LYS A 16 22.10 27.31 -9.31
N LYS A 17 23.05 26.77 -8.54
CA LYS A 17 22.99 26.26 -7.17
C LYS A 17 22.06 27.04 -6.21
N MET A 18 21.18 26.31 -5.54
CA MET A 18 20.29 26.75 -4.45
C MET A 18 21.06 27.09 -3.16
N ALA A 19 21.48 28.34 -2.99
CA ALA A 19 21.93 28.84 -1.69
C ALA A 19 21.28 30.18 -1.28
N ASP A 20 20.81 31.02 -2.22
CA ASP A 20 20.34 32.37 -1.92
C ASP A 20 18.88 32.64 -2.38
N VAL A 21 17.94 31.78 -1.99
CA VAL A 21 16.53 31.80 -2.47
C VAL A 21 15.62 32.76 -1.67
N LYS A 22 16.16 33.61 -0.78
CA LYS A 22 15.33 34.49 0.08
C LYS A 22 15.21 35.95 -0.36
N THR A 23 15.79 36.37 -1.49
CA THR A 23 15.81 37.81 -1.86
C THR A 23 15.59 38.11 -3.36
N TYR A 24 14.90 37.25 -4.12
CA TYR A 24 14.65 37.48 -5.55
C TYR A 24 13.19 37.34 -5.99
N ILE A 25 12.25 37.89 -5.21
CA ILE A 25 10.88 38.13 -5.67
C ILE A 25 10.63 39.63 -5.66
N SER A 26 11.22 40.38 -6.61
CA SER A 26 10.91 41.81 -6.74
C SER A 26 11.15 42.41 -8.13
N ALA A 27 11.75 41.73 -9.10
CA ALA A 27 11.88 42.29 -10.44
C ALA A 27 11.80 41.18 -11.48
N ALA A 28 10.97 41.37 -12.50
CA ALA A 28 10.99 40.54 -13.70
C ALA A 28 12.40 40.65 -14.30
N TYR A 29 13.07 39.50 -14.45
CA TYR A 29 14.40 39.45 -15.05
C TYR A 29 14.32 39.95 -16.50
N ILE A 30 14.98 41.07 -16.78
CA ILE A 30 15.12 41.63 -18.13
C ILE A 30 16.47 41.13 -18.67
N PRO A 31 16.49 40.30 -19.72
CA PRO A 31 17.73 39.82 -20.29
C PRO A 31 18.58 41.00 -20.79
N THR A 32 19.81 41.08 -20.31
CA THR A 32 20.80 42.08 -20.73
C THR A 32 21.71 41.50 -21.82
N ALA A 33 22.43 42.35 -22.57
CA ALA A 33 23.31 41.91 -23.65
C ALA A 33 24.41 40.92 -23.17
N GLU A 34 24.77 40.99 -21.89
CA GLU A 34 25.75 40.15 -21.22
C GLU A 34 25.25 38.71 -20.94
N ASP A 35 23.93 38.49 -20.99
CA ASP A 35 23.32 37.15 -20.84
C ASP A 35 23.39 36.33 -22.14
N PHE A 36 23.77 36.96 -23.26
CA PHE A 36 23.84 36.37 -24.59
C PHE A 36 25.28 36.10 -25.04
N VAL A 37 26.18 35.79 -24.10
CA VAL A 37 27.55 35.37 -24.44
C VAL A 37 27.51 33.94 -25.01
N PRO A 38 28.17 33.67 -26.15
CA PRO A 38 28.24 32.32 -26.70
C PRO A 38 28.94 31.39 -25.71
N VAL A 39 28.21 30.36 -25.26
CA VAL A 39 28.73 29.28 -24.42
C VAL A 39 29.76 28.49 -25.24
N SER A 40 30.99 28.39 -24.73
CA SER A 40 32.05 27.63 -25.40
C SER A 40 31.68 26.14 -25.47
N ILE A 41 31.94 25.49 -26.60
CA ILE A 41 31.62 24.07 -26.83
C ILE A 41 32.23 23.17 -25.74
N ASP A 42 33.37 23.55 -25.19
CA ASP A 42 34.06 22.84 -24.11
C ASP A 42 33.26 22.86 -22.78
N SER A 43 32.58 23.97 -22.47
CA SER A 43 31.68 24.07 -21.31
C SER A 43 30.37 23.32 -21.53
N MET A 44 29.92 23.19 -22.78
CA MET A 44 28.75 22.40 -23.16
C MET A 44 29.05 20.89 -23.04
N SER A 45 30.27 20.46 -23.37
CA SER A 45 30.75 19.08 -23.20
C SER A 45 30.78 18.66 -21.73
N ARG A 46 31.29 19.50 -20.83
CA ARG A 46 31.28 19.23 -19.38
C ARG A 46 29.87 19.28 -18.78
N ALA A 47 28.97 20.09 -19.33
CA ALA A 47 27.59 20.19 -18.85
C ALA A 47 26.67 19.04 -19.31
N SER A 48 26.98 18.38 -20.43
CA SER A 48 26.11 17.38 -21.09
C SER A 48 26.55 15.92 -20.90
N VAL A 49 27.71 15.67 -20.29
CA VAL A 49 28.17 14.30 -19.99
C VAL A 49 28.09 14.05 -18.48
N ARG A 50 26.90 14.18 -17.88
CA ARG A 50 26.59 13.31 -16.74
C ARG A 50 26.29 11.96 -17.36
N GLU A 51 27.13 10.98 -17.10
CA GLU A 51 26.84 9.57 -17.40
C GLU A 51 25.38 9.31 -17.04
N ALA A 52 24.56 8.98 -18.04
CA ALA A 52 23.14 8.77 -17.85
C ALA A 52 22.98 7.59 -16.88
N ALA A 53 22.72 7.90 -15.61
CA ALA A 53 22.50 6.87 -14.60
C ALA A 53 21.40 5.92 -15.11
N SER A 54 21.60 4.62 -14.91
CA SER A 54 20.63 3.61 -15.33
C SER A 54 19.23 4.00 -14.86
N PRO A 55 18.20 4.00 -15.74
CA PRO A 55 16.84 4.39 -15.36
C PRO A 55 16.33 3.67 -14.11
N LYS A 56 16.73 2.40 -13.94
CA LYS A 56 16.38 1.59 -12.76
C LYS A 56 17.08 2.06 -11.49
N ALA A 57 18.37 2.41 -11.59
CA ALA A 57 19.15 2.91 -10.46
C ALA A 57 18.63 4.28 -10.00
N GLU A 58 18.22 5.14 -10.94
CA GLU A 58 17.64 6.45 -10.63
C GLU A 58 16.29 6.30 -9.91
N VAL A 59 15.42 5.39 -10.36
CA VAL A 59 14.15 5.09 -9.69
C VAL A 59 14.37 4.54 -8.29
N LEU A 60 15.29 3.58 -8.12
CA LEU A 60 15.58 2.97 -6.82
C LEU A 60 16.14 4.01 -5.84
N LYS A 61 17.06 4.86 -6.30
CA LYS A 61 17.62 5.95 -5.51
C LYS A 61 16.54 6.91 -5.02
N ARG A 62 15.61 7.30 -5.90
CA ARG A 62 14.48 8.17 -5.55
C ARG A 62 13.55 7.50 -4.54
N PHE A 63 13.22 6.22 -4.76
CA PHE A 63 12.38 5.45 -3.85
C PHE A 63 12.97 5.37 -2.44
N ILE A 64 14.26 5.01 -2.32
CA ILE A 64 14.94 4.88 -1.00
C ILE A 64 15.12 6.26 -0.34
N SER A 65 15.28 7.33 -1.12
CA SER A 65 15.39 8.69 -0.56
C SER A 65 14.09 9.20 0.06
N GLN A 66 12.94 8.65 -0.34
CA GLN A 66 11.63 9.08 0.14
C GLN A 66 11.21 8.27 1.37
N LYS A 67 11.34 8.88 2.57
CA LYS A 67 11.04 8.22 3.86
C LYS A 67 9.65 7.58 3.92
N SER A 68 8.62 8.25 3.38
CA SER A 68 7.25 7.73 3.38
C SER A 68 7.08 6.51 2.47
N ALA A 69 7.76 6.49 1.31
CA ALA A 69 7.73 5.36 0.39
C ALA A 69 8.41 4.13 1.01
N VAL A 70 9.57 4.33 1.65
CA VAL A 70 10.29 3.26 2.35
C VAL A 70 9.48 2.73 3.54
N ALA A 71 8.87 3.60 4.33
CA ALA A 71 8.04 3.18 5.46
C ALA A 71 6.82 2.36 5.01
N GLY A 72 6.11 2.81 3.96
CA GLY A 72 4.98 2.09 3.40
C GLY A 72 5.39 0.72 2.83
N ALA A 73 6.52 0.65 2.14
CA ALA A 73 7.03 -0.61 1.63
C ALA A 73 7.47 -1.57 2.73
N ALA A 74 8.15 -1.09 3.77
CA ALA A 74 8.51 -1.90 4.93
C ALA A 74 7.27 -2.46 5.63
N PHE A 75 6.22 -1.64 5.79
CA PHE A 75 4.95 -2.08 6.37
C PHE A 75 4.24 -3.13 5.50
N LEU A 76 4.20 -2.94 4.18
CA LEU A 76 3.62 -3.91 3.26
C LEU A 76 4.40 -5.23 3.27
N THR A 77 5.75 -5.16 3.26
CA THR A 77 6.61 -6.35 3.37
C THR A 77 6.36 -7.08 4.68
N LEU A 78 6.23 -6.36 5.80
CA LEU A 78 5.88 -6.93 7.09
C LEU A 78 4.53 -7.66 7.04
N LEU A 79 3.50 -7.05 6.45
CA LEU A 79 2.18 -7.69 6.30
C LEU A 79 2.26 -8.97 5.46
N ILE A 80 3.03 -8.98 4.38
CA ILE A 80 3.22 -10.17 3.53
C ILE A 80 3.94 -11.27 4.33
N LEU A 81 5.01 -10.93 5.04
CA LEU A 81 5.73 -11.89 5.89
C LEU A 81 4.81 -12.47 6.97
N LEU A 82 4.02 -11.61 7.61
CA LEU A 82 3.08 -12.01 8.64
C LEU A 82 1.92 -12.86 8.08
N ALA A 83 1.48 -12.61 6.85
CA ALA A 83 0.48 -13.44 6.17
C ALA A 83 1.01 -14.84 5.80
N LEU A 84 2.31 -14.93 5.48
CA LEU A 84 2.94 -16.20 5.13
C LEU A 84 3.30 -17.03 6.37
N ILE A 85 3.85 -16.39 7.40
CA ILE A 85 4.37 -17.07 8.60
C ILE A 85 3.30 -17.17 9.68
N GLY A 86 2.42 -16.17 9.80
CA GLY A 86 1.42 -16.04 10.86
C GLY A 86 0.59 -17.30 11.12
N PRO A 87 -0.02 -17.95 10.11
CA PRO A 87 -0.80 -19.16 10.34
C PRO A 87 -0.01 -20.33 10.96
N TYR A 88 1.32 -20.31 10.86
CA TYR A 88 2.19 -21.34 11.41
C TYR A 88 2.70 -21.04 12.83
N ILE A 89 2.51 -19.82 13.35
CA ILE A 89 3.02 -19.42 14.67
C ILE A 89 2.23 -20.06 15.80
N SER A 90 0.91 -20.21 15.66
CA SER A 90 0.08 -20.74 16.75
C SER A 90 0.10 -22.26 16.89
N GLY A 91 0.62 -22.99 15.88
CA GLY A 91 0.69 -24.45 15.90
C GLY A 91 -0.66 -25.18 15.75
N HIS A 92 -1.77 -24.45 15.72
CA HIS A 92 -3.13 -24.97 15.49
C HIS A 92 -3.55 -24.73 14.05
N ARG A 93 -4.39 -25.60 13.49
CA ARG A 93 -4.97 -25.32 12.17
C ARG A 93 -6.12 -24.33 12.29
N PHE A 94 -6.33 -23.55 11.23
CA PHE A 94 -7.39 -22.54 11.18
C PHE A 94 -8.80 -23.14 11.06
N ASP A 95 -8.90 -24.41 10.66
CA ASP A 95 -10.13 -25.16 10.42
C ASP A 95 -10.49 -26.17 11.52
N ASP A 96 -9.56 -26.44 12.45
CA ASP A 96 -9.77 -27.40 13.54
C ASP A 96 -10.82 -26.88 14.53
N GLN A 97 -11.86 -27.69 14.76
CA GLN A 97 -12.94 -27.38 15.70
C GLN A 97 -12.79 -28.22 16.96
N ASN A 98 -12.69 -27.57 18.11
CA ASN A 98 -12.63 -28.24 19.40
C ASN A 98 -13.66 -27.64 20.36
N LEU A 99 -14.79 -28.33 20.52
CA LEU A 99 -15.90 -27.89 21.38
C LEU A 99 -15.52 -27.78 22.86
N GLY A 100 -14.47 -28.48 23.29
CA GLY A 100 -13.94 -28.36 24.65
C GLY A 100 -13.20 -27.04 24.89
N HIS A 101 -12.72 -26.38 23.83
CA HIS A 101 -11.89 -25.18 23.91
C HIS A 101 -12.66 -23.95 23.39
N THR A 102 -13.94 -23.82 23.74
CA THR A 102 -14.79 -22.75 23.22
C THR A 102 -14.67 -21.46 24.03
N ASN A 103 -14.65 -20.32 23.33
CA ASN A 103 -14.60 -18.98 23.93
C ASN A 103 -13.51 -18.82 24.99
N LEU A 104 -12.30 -19.32 24.69
CA LEU A 104 -11.14 -19.15 25.56
C LEU A 104 -10.54 -17.76 25.33
N ALA A 105 -10.13 -17.13 26.43
CA ALA A 105 -9.47 -15.83 26.39
C ALA A 105 -8.07 -15.92 25.77
N PRO A 106 -7.54 -14.81 25.23
CA PRO A 106 -6.18 -14.75 24.70
C PRO A 106 -5.13 -15.16 25.73
N ARG A 107 -4.25 -16.09 25.36
CA ARG A 107 -3.16 -16.57 26.20
C ARG A 107 -1.86 -16.66 25.41
N VAL A 108 -0.83 -15.93 25.84
CA VAL A 108 0.45 -15.87 25.13
C VAL A 108 1.58 -16.45 26.01
N PRO A 109 2.39 -17.40 25.51
CA PRO A 109 3.37 -18.15 26.33
C PRO A 109 4.33 -17.28 27.16
N VAL A 110 4.82 -16.17 26.60
CA VAL A 110 5.81 -15.31 27.27
C VAL A 110 5.15 -14.30 28.21
N LEU A 111 3.95 -13.83 27.88
CA LEU A 111 3.26 -12.78 28.65
C LEU A 111 2.49 -13.38 29.84
N SER A 112 2.05 -14.64 29.73
CA SER A 112 1.33 -15.32 30.82
C SER A 112 2.17 -15.47 32.09
N SER A 113 3.51 -15.61 31.97
CA SER A 113 4.41 -15.66 33.13
C SER A 113 4.52 -14.32 33.87
N LEU A 114 4.20 -13.22 33.20
CA LEU A 114 4.16 -11.86 33.75
C LEU A 114 2.76 -11.48 34.26
N GLY A 115 1.78 -12.41 34.22
CA GLY A 115 0.38 -12.14 34.58
C GLY A 115 -0.36 -11.25 33.58
N ILE A 116 0.15 -11.13 32.35
CA ILE A 116 -0.45 -10.34 31.27
C ILE A 116 -0.96 -11.32 30.21
N LEU A 117 -2.24 -11.28 29.86
CA LEU A 117 -2.83 -12.22 28.88
C LEU A 117 -2.55 -13.69 29.27
N ASP A 118 -2.89 -14.04 30.51
CA ASP A 118 -2.79 -15.36 31.10
C ASP A 118 -4.03 -16.24 30.82
N GLY A 119 -5.04 -15.68 30.14
CA GLY A 119 -6.33 -16.32 29.90
C GLY A 119 -7.37 -16.04 30.99
N SER A 120 -7.09 -15.15 31.95
CA SER A 120 -8.06 -14.75 32.96
C SER A 120 -9.11 -13.77 32.43
N GLU A 121 -10.38 -13.99 32.78
CA GLU A 121 -11.51 -13.13 32.46
C GLU A 121 -12.13 -12.58 33.76
N LYS A 122 -12.44 -11.28 33.79
CA LYS A 122 -13.21 -10.68 34.89
C LYS A 122 -14.70 -10.89 34.63
N MET A 123 -15.34 -11.76 35.41
CA MET A 123 -16.78 -11.98 35.34
C MET A 123 -17.49 -11.16 36.42
N PHE A 124 -18.44 -10.34 36.00
CA PHE A 124 -19.31 -9.59 36.90
C PHE A 124 -20.49 -10.49 37.29
N LYS A 125 -20.46 -11.01 38.52
CA LYS A 125 -21.58 -11.76 39.11
C LYS A 125 -22.36 -10.84 40.05
N THR A 126 -23.59 -11.21 40.40
CA THR A 126 -24.47 -10.47 41.33
C THR A 126 -23.81 -10.13 42.67
N GLY A 127 -22.76 -10.85 43.09
CA GLY A 127 -22.02 -10.65 44.33
C GLY A 127 -20.64 -9.97 44.22
N GLY A 128 -20.21 -9.53 43.02
CA GLY A 128 -18.90 -8.89 42.83
C GLY A 128 -18.21 -9.26 41.51
N THR A 129 -16.95 -8.85 41.37
CA THR A 129 -16.10 -9.23 40.22
C THR A 129 -15.23 -10.42 40.60
N GLU A 130 -15.40 -11.54 39.91
CA GLU A 130 -14.59 -12.74 40.08
C GLU A 130 -13.68 -12.91 38.88
N VAL A 131 -12.40 -13.19 39.11
CA VAL A 131 -11.44 -13.49 38.06
C VAL A 131 -11.53 -14.99 37.80
N VAL A 132 -11.98 -15.36 36.61
CA VAL A 132 -12.20 -16.74 36.20
C VAL A 132 -11.19 -17.08 35.10
N ASN A 133 -10.42 -18.16 35.28
CA ASN A 133 -9.53 -18.66 34.25
C ASN A 133 -10.10 -19.97 33.67
N ARG A 134 -10.70 -19.88 32.47
CA ARG A 134 -11.31 -21.03 31.79
C ARG A 134 -10.31 -22.15 31.49
N TYR A 135 -9.02 -21.82 31.32
CA TYR A 135 -7.99 -22.83 31.09
C TYR A 135 -7.77 -23.73 32.32
N GLU A 136 -7.88 -23.16 33.53
CA GLU A 136 -7.75 -23.90 34.78
C GLU A 136 -9.04 -24.67 35.10
N GLU A 137 -10.21 -24.06 34.88
CA GLU A 137 -11.52 -24.72 35.07
C GLU A 137 -11.68 -25.97 34.20
N GLN A 138 -11.19 -25.91 32.96
CA GLN A 138 -11.27 -27.02 32.01
C GLN A 138 -10.06 -27.96 32.09
N GLY A 139 -9.05 -27.66 32.91
CA GLY A 139 -7.84 -28.47 33.05
C GLY A 139 -6.92 -28.49 31.83
N ILE A 140 -7.00 -27.47 30.95
CA ILE A 140 -6.29 -27.38 29.66
C ILE A 140 -5.15 -26.35 29.70
N THR A 141 -4.29 -26.44 30.71
CA THR A 141 -3.22 -25.44 30.91
C THR A 141 -2.03 -25.58 29.96
N ASP A 142 -1.94 -26.68 29.21
CA ASP A 142 -0.85 -26.98 28.26
C ASP A 142 -1.01 -26.30 26.89
N VAL A 143 -2.19 -25.74 26.60
CA VAL A 143 -2.47 -25.10 25.31
C VAL A 143 -2.43 -23.58 25.40
N TYR A 144 -2.00 -22.97 24.28
CA TYR A 144 -1.92 -21.52 24.11
C TYR A 144 -2.69 -21.10 22.86
N TYR A 145 -3.63 -20.16 23.04
CA TYR A 145 -4.37 -19.51 21.96
C TYR A 145 -4.07 -18.01 22.00
N LEU A 146 -3.20 -17.54 21.10
CA LEU A 146 -2.66 -16.16 21.16
C LEU A 146 -3.76 -15.10 21.14
N PHE A 147 -4.80 -15.28 20.33
CA PHE A 147 -5.97 -14.38 20.25
C PHE A 147 -7.23 -15.00 20.86
N GLY A 148 -7.11 -16.14 21.53
CA GLY A 148 -8.25 -16.89 22.05
C GLY A 148 -8.96 -17.72 20.99
N THR A 149 -10.11 -18.28 21.36
CA THR A 149 -10.92 -19.14 20.50
C THR A 149 -12.34 -18.61 20.32
N ASP A 150 -13.01 -19.04 19.24
CA ASP A 150 -14.43 -18.72 19.02
C ASP A 150 -15.39 -19.74 19.64
N SER A 151 -16.68 -19.59 19.33
CA SER A 151 -17.77 -20.46 19.77
C SER A 151 -17.67 -21.91 19.30
N LEU A 152 -16.79 -22.22 18.33
CA LEU A 152 -16.51 -23.58 17.87
C LEU A 152 -15.11 -24.05 18.32
N GLY A 153 -14.44 -23.26 19.15
CA GLY A 153 -13.11 -23.55 19.67
C GLY A 153 -12.01 -23.52 18.62
N ARG A 154 -12.21 -22.76 17.54
CA ARG A 154 -11.19 -22.55 16.51
C ARG A 154 -10.22 -21.47 16.95
N ASP A 155 -8.93 -21.62 16.62
CA ASP A 155 -7.91 -20.60 16.92
C ASP A 155 -8.16 -19.31 16.12
N MET A 156 -8.40 -18.21 16.82
CA MET A 156 -8.60 -16.90 16.20
C MET A 156 -7.32 -16.36 15.57
N PHE A 157 -6.16 -16.66 16.13
CA PHE A 157 -4.89 -16.16 15.61
C PHE A 157 -4.60 -16.74 14.21
N ALA A 158 -4.61 -18.06 14.07
CA ALA A 158 -4.43 -18.73 12.78
C ALA A 158 -5.45 -18.24 11.74
N ARG A 159 -6.73 -18.07 12.14
CA ARG A 159 -7.79 -17.62 11.22
C ARG A 159 -7.61 -16.18 10.75
N THR A 160 -7.21 -15.27 11.63
CA THR A 160 -6.95 -13.88 11.24
C THR A 160 -5.82 -13.80 10.20
N PHE A 161 -4.71 -14.51 10.43
CA PHE A 161 -3.58 -14.48 9.49
C PHE A 161 -3.82 -15.27 8.21
N MET A 162 -4.61 -16.34 8.26
CA MET A 162 -5.08 -17.01 7.05
C MET A 162 -5.99 -16.08 6.23
N GLY A 163 -6.88 -15.33 6.89
CA GLY A 163 -7.69 -14.29 6.27
C GLY A 163 -6.85 -13.17 5.65
N LEU A 164 -5.78 -12.74 6.33
CA LEU A 164 -4.81 -11.77 5.80
C LEU A 164 -4.17 -12.28 4.50
N ARG A 165 -3.72 -13.55 4.48
CA ARG A 165 -3.13 -14.18 3.29
C ARG A 165 -4.08 -14.19 2.10
N ILE A 166 -5.33 -14.61 2.32
CA ILE A 166 -6.36 -14.63 1.27
C ILE A 166 -6.66 -13.21 0.78
N SER A 167 -6.77 -12.25 1.70
CA SER A 167 -7.06 -10.84 1.35
C SER A 167 -5.95 -10.22 0.50
N LEU A 168 -4.69 -10.44 0.86
CA LEU A 168 -3.54 -9.96 0.08
C LEU A 168 -3.49 -10.59 -1.32
N LEU A 169 -3.84 -11.88 -1.44
CA LEU A 169 -3.90 -12.56 -2.73
C LEU A 169 -5.01 -11.99 -3.64
N ILE A 170 -6.22 -11.78 -3.09
CA ILE A 170 -7.32 -11.17 -3.84
C ILE A 170 -6.95 -9.75 -4.26
N ALA A 171 -6.39 -8.94 -3.34
CA ALA A 171 -5.95 -7.57 -3.64
C ALA A 171 -4.91 -7.54 -4.77
N PHE A 172 -3.93 -8.45 -4.74
CA PHE A 172 -2.90 -8.55 -5.76
C PHE A 172 -3.47 -8.93 -7.14
N ILE A 173 -4.33 -9.95 -7.19
CA ILE A 173 -4.97 -10.40 -8.45
C ILE A 173 -5.88 -9.31 -9.01
N ALA A 174 -6.76 -8.74 -8.18
CA ALA A 174 -7.68 -7.68 -8.59
C ALA A 174 -6.93 -6.44 -9.10
N THR A 175 -5.86 -6.02 -8.41
CA THR A 175 -5.03 -4.89 -8.86
C THR A 175 -4.34 -5.20 -10.19
N THR A 176 -3.85 -6.42 -10.38
CA THR A 176 -3.20 -6.83 -11.64
C THR A 176 -4.19 -6.79 -12.80
N ILE A 177 -5.39 -7.33 -12.62
CA ILE A 177 -6.45 -7.29 -13.64
C ILE A 177 -6.85 -5.84 -13.94
N ASN A 178 -7.07 -5.02 -12.91
CA ASN A 178 -7.40 -3.61 -13.07
C ASN A 178 -6.29 -2.83 -13.78
N LEU A 179 -5.02 -3.12 -13.48
CA LEU A 179 -3.89 -2.51 -14.16
C LEU A 179 -3.87 -2.89 -15.63
N ILE A 180 -4.05 -4.17 -15.97
CA ILE A 180 -4.06 -4.62 -17.36
C ILE A 180 -5.21 -3.96 -18.12
N ILE A 181 -6.44 -4.03 -17.61
CA ILE A 181 -7.61 -3.47 -18.30
C ILE A 181 -7.49 -1.94 -18.38
N GLY A 182 -7.23 -1.28 -17.26
CA GLY A 182 -7.14 0.18 -17.17
C GLY A 182 -5.99 0.75 -17.99
N MET A 183 -4.83 0.09 -18.02
CA MET A 183 -3.69 0.52 -18.83
C MET A 183 -3.98 0.38 -20.32
N ASN A 184 -4.54 -0.75 -20.76
CA ASN A 184 -4.93 -0.92 -22.17
C ASN A 184 -5.98 0.14 -22.56
N TYR A 185 -6.99 0.34 -21.72
CA TYR A 185 -8.03 1.35 -21.92
C TYR A 185 -7.45 2.76 -22.05
N GLY A 186 -6.57 3.16 -21.11
CA GLY A 186 -5.93 4.47 -21.11
C GLY A 186 -4.99 4.69 -22.29
N ILE A 187 -4.22 3.67 -22.69
CA ILE A 187 -3.33 3.75 -23.86
C ILE A 187 -4.14 3.94 -25.14
N ILE A 188 -5.23 3.21 -25.32
CA ILE A 188 -6.10 3.35 -26.50
C ILE A 188 -6.70 4.75 -26.56
N SER A 189 -7.24 5.26 -25.44
CA SER A 189 -7.83 6.60 -25.34
C SER A 189 -6.79 7.68 -25.69
N GLY A 190 -5.60 7.59 -25.09
CA GLY A 190 -4.53 8.57 -25.26
C GLY A 190 -3.79 8.50 -26.59
N TYR A 191 -3.75 7.35 -27.26
CA TYR A 191 -3.05 7.19 -28.54
C TYR A 191 -3.88 7.70 -29.72
N PHE A 192 -5.17 7.38 -29.79
CA PHE A 192 -6.03 7.75 -30.93
C PHE A 192 -6.60 9.16 -30.81
N GLY A 193 -6.83 9.67 -29.59
CA GLY A 193 -7.25 11.05 -29.34
C GLY A 193 -8.61 11.45 -29.93
N GLU A 194 -8.99 12.70 -29.68
CA GLU A 194 -10.21 13.37 -30.18
C GLU A 194 -11.52 12.64 -29.86
N MET A 195 -12.08 11.89 -30.81
CA MET A 195 -13.42 11.31 -30.70
C MET A 195 -13.43 9.99 -29.91
N THR A 196 -12.35 9.20 -30.03
CA THR A 196 -12.19 7.95 -29.26
C THR A 196 -12.12 8.25 -27.77
N ASP A 197 -11.40 9.30 -27.38
CA ASP A 197 -11.27 9.72 -25.99
C ASP A 197 -12.61 10.17 -25.40
N ILE A 198 -13.37 11.00 -26.14
CA ILE A 198 -14.71 11.44 -25.72
C ILE A 198 -15.63 10.25 -25.53
N LEU A 199 -15.70 9.31 -26.49
CA LEU A 199 -16.58 8.15 -26.40
C LEU A 199 -16.22 7.25 -25.20
N MET A 200 -14.92 7.01 -25.00
CA MET A 200 -14.42 6.19 -23.90
C MET A 200 -14.72 6.84 -22.55
N GLN A 201 -14.43 8.13 -22.37
CA GLN A 201 -14.76 8.83 -21.13
C GLN A 201 -16.27 8.80 -20.84
N ARG A 202 -17.12 8.97 -21.86
CA ARG A 202 -18.58 8.86 -21.70
C ARG A 202 -19.03 7.48 -21.26
N THR A 203 -18.36 6.43 -21.74
CA THR A 203 -18.66 5.06 -21.32
C THR A 203 -18.37 4.87 -19.82
N ILE A 204 -17.24 5.41 -19.33
CA ILE A 204 -16.90 5.37 -17.90
C ILE A 204 -17.91 6.17 -17.08
N ASP A 205 -18.31 7.36 -17.53
CA ASP A 205 -19.30 8.19 -16.84
C ASP A 205 -20.64 7.43 -16.67
N VAL A 206 -21.09 6.74 -17.72
CA VAL A 206 -22.32 5.94 -17.69
C VAL A 206 -22.19 4.76 -16.72
N ILE A 207 -21.08 4.02 -16.75
CA ILE A 207 -20.86 2.91 -15.82
C ILE A 207 -20.78 3.43 -14.37
N GLY A 208 -20.07 4.53 -14.15
CA GLY A 208 -19.92 5.18 -12.85
C GLY A 208 -21.20 5.83 -12.31
N SER A 209 -22.22 6.02 -13.15
CA SER A 209 -23.53 6.53 -12.72
C SER A 209 -24.34 5.52 -11.91
N ILE A 210 -24.00 4.23 -11.98
CA ILE A 210 -24.66 3.17 -11.21
C ILE A 210 -24.18 3.22 -9.76
N PRO A 211 -25.07 3.40 -8.77
CA PRO A 211 -24.68 3.44 -7.36
C PRO A 211 -24.08 2.10 -6.91
N THR A 212 -22.79 2.08 -6.59
CA THR A 212 -22.09 0.85 -6.17
C THR A 212 -22.75 0.21 -4.94
N LEU A 213 -23.27 1.03 -4.02
CA LEU A 213 -23.98 0.53 -2.83
C LEU A 213 -25.20 -0.31 -3.20
N VAL A 214 -25.96 0.07 -4.24
CA VAL A 214 -27.15 -0.67 -4.67
C VAL A 214 -26.77 -2.04 -5.24
N VAL A 215 -25.70 -2.10 -6.04
CA VAL A 215 -25.22 -3.38 -6.60
C VAL A 215 -24.74 -4.31 -5.49
N VAL A 216 -23.97 -3.80 -4.53
CA VAL A 216 -23.44 -4.59 -3.41
C VAL A 216 -24.57 -5.12 -2.52
N THR A 217 -25.58 -4.32 -2.21
CA THR A 217 -26.69 -4.77 -1.36
C THR A 217 -27.56 -5.82 -2.05
N LEU A 218 -27.83 -5.68 -3.35
CA LEU A 218 -28.56 -6.69 -4.11
C LEU A 218 -27.81 -8.02 -4.17
N LEU A 219 -26.48 -7.98 -4.35
CA LEU A 219 -25.65 -9.20 -4.35
C LEU A 219 -25.63 -9.87 -2.97
N MET A 220 -25.56 -9.10 -1.87
CA MET A 220 -25.62 -9.65 -0.51
C MET A 220 -26.94 -10.34 -0.19
N ILE A 221 -28.06 -9.95 -0.80
CA ILE A 221 -29.36 -10.62 -0.59
C ILE A 221 -29.44 -11.97 -1.31
N VAL A 222 -28.73 -12.09 -2.45
CA VAL A 222 -28.78 -13.27 -3.31
C VAL A 222 -27.83 -14.37 -2.86
N LEU A 223 -26.66 -13.98 -2.33
CA LEU A 223 -25.62 -14.87 -1.81
C LEU A 223 -25.94 -15.32 -0.37
#